data_AF-A0A914ZJN6-F1
#
_entry.id   AF-A0A914ZJN6-F1
#
_cell.length_a   1.000
_cell.length_b   1.000
_cell.length_c   1.000
_cell.angle_alpha   90.00
_cell.angle_beta   90.00
_cell.angle_gamma   90.00
#
_symmetry.space_group_name_H-M   'P 1'
#
loop_
_entity.id
_entity.type
_entity.pdbx_description
1 polymer ?
#
loop_
_entity_poly.entity_id
_entity_poly.type
_entity_poly.pdbx_seq_one_letter_code
_entity_poly.pdbx_strand_id
1 'polypeptide(L)'
;MSNPPPKEDVWAFNPIGSPFPEHPVKVFGQANMYVALWYKHGKPVHGRAWNNGGVLECSFPYKKAELTGAKDLGGQIQVLQYPGDHNTLGFWYEWIKYKDRFEKTEERQMLKCGDSLPILWKNRKEGALLGCLDNSTELAHFSHDGVTESLQGESLGDMWIIVRNTKGGPPTCMCTVCCPPPPPVPPPEPPPPPPGPPPPRVMIDEWMDLRAGDPWPDTHLMKAIGKTLDTIPGENPDQYVALWYQQGEPIMGRVWNDNGKVSSHISNTRPFTASRRQVVPPPILLKTVSVVRGGN
;
A
#
# COMPACT_ATOMS: atom_id res chain seq x y z
N MET A 1 12.83 22.24 7.83
CA MET A 1 12.32 22.95 6.64
C MET A 1 10.84 22.64 6.50
N SER A 2 10.02 23.56 6.02
CA SER A 2 8.62 23.28 5.70
C SER A 2 8.53 22.45 4.40
N ASN A 3 7.54 21.59 4.29
CA ASN A 3 7.26 20.85 3.06
C ASN A 3 7.01 21.83 1.89
N PRO A 4 7.27 21.43 0.63
CA PRO A 4 6.81 22.22 -0.50
C PRO A 4 5.27 22.29 -0.53
N PRO A 5 4.67 23.19 -1.34
CA PRO A 5 3.22 23.22 -1.54
C PRO A 5 2.70 21.83 -1.96
N PRO A 6 1.61 21.34 -1.34
CA PRO A 6 1.12 19.99 -1.59
C PRO A 6 0.57 19.87 -3.02
N LYS A 7 1.11 18.92 -3.79
CA LYS A 7 0.62 18.55 -5.13
C LYS A 7 -0.69 17.78 -5.04
N GLU A 8 -1.43 17.69 -6.15
CA GLU A 8 -2.66 16.89 -6.21
C GLU A 8 -2.41 15.39 -6.08
N ASP A 9 -3.46 14.68 -5.65
CA ASP A 9 -3.48 13.22 -5.58
C ASP A 9 -3.38 12.61 -6.98
N VAL A 10 -2.59 11.53 -7.11
CA VAL A 10 -2.37 10.86 -8.40
C VAL A 10 -3.21 9.59 -8.47
N TRP A 11 -4.10 9.54 -9.45
CA TRP A 11 -4.99 8.40 -9.71
C TRP A 11 -4.67 7.77 -11.06
N ALA A 12 -3.90 6.67 -11.06
CA ALA A 12 -3.50 5.99 -12.28
C ALA A 12 -4.63 5.15 -12.86
N PHE A 13 -4.98 5.40 -14.12
CA PHE A 13 -5.85 4.50 -14.87
C PHE A 13 -5.16 3.15 -15.06
N ASN A 14 -5.87 2.08 -14.73
CA ASN A 14 -5.35 0.73 -14.80
C ASN A 14 -6.43 -0.24 -15.31
N PRO A 15 -6.18 -0.97 -16.41
CA PRO A 15 -7.10 -1.99 -16.89
C PRO A 15 -7.30 -3.11 -15.86
N ILE A 16 -8.55 -3.57 -15.72
CA ILE A 16 -8.87 -4.73 -14.88
C ILE A 16 -8.30 -5.99 -15.55
N GLY A 17 -7.66 -6.86 -14.78
CA GLY A 17 -6.94 -8.03 -15.30
C GLY A 17 -5.53 -7.71 -15.83
N SER A 18 -5.03 -6.50 -15.56
CA SER A 18 -3.65 -6.09 -15.88
C SER A 18 -2.83 -5.89 -14.59
N PRO A 19 -1.50 -5.74 -14.67
CA PRO A 19 -0.63 -5.53 -13.52
C PRO A 19 -1.01 -4.26 -12.76
N PHE A 20 -0.68 -4.16 -11.48
CA PHE A 20 -0.82 -2.89 -10.75
C PHE A 20 0.10 -1.79 -11.35
N PRO A 21 -0.31 -0.52 -11.25
CA PRO A 21 0.57 0.60 -11.59
C PRO A 21 1.65 0.74 -10.51
N GLU A 22 2.64 1.60 -10.75
CA GLU A 22 3.73 1.83 -9.79
C GLU A 22 3.25 2.53 -8.53
N HIS A 23 3.93 2.29 -7.40
CA HIS A 23 3.65 2.93 -6.11
C HIS A 23 2.16 2.95 -5.69
N PRO A 24 1.42 1.83 -5.80
CA PRO A 24 0.00 1.81 -5.43
C PRO A 24 -0.15 1.98 -3.91
N VAL A 25 -1.13 2.75 -3.47
CA VAL A 25 -1.37 2.97 -2.04
C VAL A 25 -2.14 1.81 -1.44
N LYS A 26 -1.47 1.08 -0.54
CA LYS A 26 -2.06 0.00 0.26
C LYS A 26 -3.01 0.52 1.33
N VAL A 27 -4.01 -0.28 1.62
CA VAL A 27 -4.92 -0.08 2.74
C VAL A 27 -4.18 -0.40 4.05
N PHE A 28 -4.34 0.46 5.04
CA PHE A 28 -3.62 0.35 6.31
C PHE A 28 -3.80 -1.02 6.99
N GLY A 29 -2.66 -1.68 7.24
CA GLY A 29 -2.61 -3.00 7.88
C GLY A 29 -3.16 -4.14 7.03
N GLN A 30 -3.41 -3.92 5.73
CA GLN A 30 -3.87 -4.96 4.82
C GLN A 30 -2.75 -5.41 3.89
N ALA A 31 -2.58 -6.72 3.76
CA ALA A 31 -1.55 -7.27 2.91
C ALA A 31 -1.88 -7.05 1.43
N ASN A 32 -3.12 -7.32 0.99
CA ASN A 32 -3.48 -7.40 -0.43
C ASN A 32 -4.71 -6.56 -0.76
N MET A 33 -4.75 -5.32 -0.27
CA MET A 33 -5.85 -4.41 -0.53
C MET A 33 -5.32 -3.02 -0.82
N TYR A 34 -5.80 -2.41 -1.90
CA TYR A 34 -5.34 -1.12 -2.42
C TYR A 34 -6.52 -0.18 -2.60
N VAL A 35 -6.25 1.12 -2.48
CA VAL A 35 -7.27 2.16 -2.65
C VAL A 35 -7.57 2.35 -4.13
N ALA A 36 -8.84 2.18 -4.49
CA ALA A 36 -9.29 2.27 -5.87
C ALA A 36 -10.44 3.28 -6.03
N LEU A 37 -10.58 3.78 -7.26
CA LEU A 37 -11.58 4.76 -7.66
C LEU A 37 -12.20 4.36 -8.99
N TRP A 38 -13.51 4.50 -9.07
CA TRP A 38 -14.29 4.27 -10.28
C TRP A 38 -15.26 5.42 -10.49
N TYR A 39 -15.64 5.69 -11.74
CA TYR A 39 -16.62 6.70 -12.08
C TYR A 39 -17.83 6.07 -12.74
N LYS A 40 -19.02 6.39 -12.22
CA LYS A 40 -20.30 6.04 -12.85
C LYS A 40 -21.10 7.30 -13.13
N HIS A 41 -21.34 7.57 -14.41
CA HIS A 41 -22.07 8.77 -14.86
C HIS A 41 -21.50 10.08 -14.29
N GLY A 42 -20.16 10.19 -14.26
CA GLY A 42 -19.45 11.37 -13.73
C GLY A 42 -19.37 11.43 -12.21
N LYS A 43 -19.96 10.48 -11.47
CA LYS A 43 -19.85 10.41 -10.00
C LYS A 43 -18.72 9.48 -9.57
N PRO A 44 -17.78 9.95 -8.73
CA PRO A 44 -16.70 9.14 -8.18
C PRO A 44 -17.25 8.18 -7.12
N VAL A 45 -16.74 6.95 -7.13
CA VAL A 45 -17.04 5.90 -6.16
C VAL A 45 -15.73 5.24 -5.78
N HIS A 46 -15.30 5.40 -4.53
CA HIS A 46 -14.17 4.66 -4.01
C HIS A 46 -14.51 3.18 -3.80
N GLY A 47 -13.49 2.34 -3.87
CA GLY A 47 -13.60 0.92 -3.63
C GLY A 47 -12.23 0.33 -3.37
N ARG A 48 -12.10 -0.97 -3.57
CA ARG A 48 -10.84 -1.68 -3.35
C ARG A 48 -10.37 -2.41 -4.59
N ALA A 49 -9.05 -2.51 -4.71
CA ALA A 49 -8.39 -3.44 -5.62
C ALA A 49 -7.54 -4.45 -4.83
N TRP A 50 -7.29 -5.61 -5.40
CA TRP A 50 -6.39 -6.62 -4.85
C TRP A 50 -5.64 -7.36 -5.95
N ASN A 51 -4.54 -8.00 -5.59
CA ASN A 51 -3.80 -8.87 -6.49
C ASN A 51 -4.41 -10.27 -6.50
N ASN A 52 -4.70 -10.78 -7.69
CA ASN A 52 -4.96 -12.20 -7.90
C ASN A 52 -4.20 -12.65 -9.14
N GLY A 53 -3.25 -13.57 -9.01
CA GLY A 53 -2.46 -14.07 -10.13
C GLY A 53 -1.56 -13.02 -10.79
N GLY A 54 -1.12 -11.99 -10.05
CA GLY A 54 -0.30 -10.90 -10.59
C GLY A 54 -1.10 -9.78 -11.25
N VAL A 55 -2.44 -9.92 -11.34
CA VAL A 55 -3.31 -8.92 -11.94
C VAL A 55 -4.19 -8.23 -10.92
N LEU A 56 -4.62 -7.04 -11.31
CA LEU A 56 -5.61 -6.24 -10.61
C LEU A 56 -6.99 -6.86 -10.79
N GLU A 57 -7.59 -7.21 -9.67
CA GLU A 57 -9.03 -7.36 -9.49
C GLU A 57 -9.56 -6.26 -8.57
N CYS A 58 -10.87 -6.04 -8.57
CA CYS A 58 -11.46 -4.95 -7.81
C CYS A 58 -12.92 -5.19 -7.45
N SER A 59 -13.42 -4.38 -6.52
CA SER A 59 -14.80 -4.38 -6.07
C SER A 59 -15.25 -2.97 -5.70
N PHE A 60 -16.41 -2.58 -6.22
CA PHE A 60 -17.05 -1.30 -5.96
C PHE A 60 -18.51 -1.49 -5.54
N PRO A 61 -18.99 -0.74 -4.54
CA PRO A 61 -20.41 -0.69 -4.22
C PRO A 61 -21.16 0.15 -5.25
N TYR A 62 -22.26 -0.37 -5.79
CA TYR A 62 -23.15 0.42 -6.63
C TYR A 62 -24.61 0.05 -6.36
N LYS A 63 -25.35 1.00 -5.76
CA LYS A 63 -26.71 0.78 -5.27
C LYS A 63 -26.71 -0.35 -4.22
N LYS A 64 -27.31 -1.50 -4.54
CA LYS A 64 -27.38 -2.67 -3.67
C LYS A 64 -26.51 -3.83 -4.13
N ALA A 65 -25.73 -3.63 -5.19
CA ALA A 65 -24.93 -4.67 -5.83
C ALA A 65 -23.44 -4.37 -5.70
N GLU A 66 -22.65 -5.43 -5.58
CA GLU A 66 -21.21 -5.37 -5.78
C GLU A 66 -20.89 -5.47 -7.28
N LEU A 67 -20.02 -4.59 -7.77
CA LEU A 67 -19.50 -4.62 -9.12
C LEU A 67 -18.01 -4.98 -9.10
N THR A 68 -17.66 -6.10 -9.74
CA THR A 68 -16.27 -6.58 -9.87
C THR A 68 -15.82 -6.76 -11.32
N GLY A 69 -16.78 -6.99 -12.23
CA GLY A 69 -16.51 -7.35 -13.61
C GLY A 69 -16.03 -6.18 -14.45
N ALA A 70 -15.01 -6.43 -15.29
CA ALA A 70 -14.50 -5.44 -16.24
C ALA A 70 -15.60 -4.87 -17.15
N LYS A 71 -16.60 -5.67 -17.53
CA LYS A 71 -17.73 -5.20 -18.35
C LYS A 71 -18.60 -4.16 -17.63
N ASP A 72 -18.90 -4.39 -16.36
CA ASP A 72 -19.78 -3.50 -15.58
C ASP A 72 -19.07 -2.20 -15.18
N LEU A 73 -17.76 -2.29 -14.99
CA LEU A 73 -16.89 -1.18 -14.57
C LEU A 73 -16.30 -0.38 -15.74
N GLY A 74 -16.48 -0.81 -16.99
CA GLY A 74 -15.98 -0.09 -18.17
C GLY A 74 -14.52 -0.38 -18.54
N GLY A 75 -13.99 -1.53 -18.13
CA GLY A 75 -12.71 -2.09 -18.55
C GLY A 75 -11.49 -1.64 -17.73
N GLN A 76 -11.57 -0.47 -17.10
CA GLN A 76 -10.48 0.09 -16.30
C GLN A 76 -11.02 0.86 -15.09
N ILE A 77 -10.20 0.93 -14.06
CA ILE A 77 -10.44 1.72 -12.85
C ILE A 77 -9.25 2.65 -12.63
N GLN A 78 -9.28 3.44 -11.56
CA GLN A 78 -8.10 4.15 -11.08
C GLN A 78 -7.60 3.57 -9.76
N VAL A 79 -6.29 3.52 -9.58
CA VAL A 79 -5.63 3.14 -8.33
C VAL A 79 -4.86 4.34 -7.80
N LEU A 80 -4.99 4.62 -6.51
CA LEU A 80 -4.26 5.73 -5.87
C LEU A 80 -2.76 5.43 -5.89
N GLN A 81 -1.96 6.42 -6.29
CA GLN A 81 -0.51 6.33 -6.29
C GLN A 81 0.13 7.34 -5.33
N TYR A 82 1.32 6.98 -4.85
CA TYR A 82 2.17 7.90 -4.10
C TYR A 82 3.61 7.88 -4.64
N PRO A 83 3.86 8.48 -5.81
CA PRO A 83 5.14 8.40 -6.51
C PRO A 83 6.13 9.44 -5.97
N GLY A 84 6.69 9.18 -4.78
CA GLY A 84 7.66 10.06 -4.13
C GLY A 84 7.55 10.06 -2.62
N ASP A 85 7.78 11.23 -2.04
CA ASP A 85 7.76 11.46 -0.60
C ASP A 85 7.23 12.86 -0.25
N HIS A 86 7.15 13.16 1.05
CA HIS A 86 6.67 14.47 1.51
C HIS A 86 7.57 15.64 1.08
N ASN A 87 8.85 15.41 0.77
CA ASN A 87 9.79 16.43 0.30
C ASN A 87 9.56 16.79 -1.17
N THR A 88 8.99 15.88 -1.95
CA THR A 88 8.76 16.02 -3.40
C THR A 88 7.30 16.27 -3.76
N LEU A 89 6.37 15.81 -2.93
CA LEU A 89 4.92 15.92 -3.11
C LEU A 89 4.27 16.96 -2.19
N GLY A 90 4.93 17.34 -1.09
CA GLY A 90 4.41 18.32 -0.14
C GLY A 90 3.42 17.77 0.89
N PHE A 91 3.13 16.47 0.82
CA PHE A 91 2.27 15.77 1.78
C PHE A 91 2.65 14.29 1.85
N TRP A 92 2.14 13.58 2.86
CA TRP A 92 2.13 12.12 2.93
C TRP A 92 0.74 11.61 3.34
N TYR A 93 0.38 10.38 2.96
CA TYR A 93 -0.90 9.79 3.33
C TYR A 93 -0.89 9.25 4.76
N GLU A 94 -1.78 9.77 5.59
CA GLU A 94 -2.00 9.34 6.96
C GLU A 94 -3.39 8.71 7.07
N TRP A 95 -3.48 7.54 7.70
CA TRP A 95 -4.75 6.94 8.07
C TRP A 95 -5.14 7.41 9.46
N ILE A 96 -6.32 8.03 9.58
CA ILE A 96 -6.88 8.48 10.85
C ILE A 96 -8.28 7.90 11.05
N LYS A 97 -8.77 7.88 12.29
CA LYS A 97 -10.17 7.52 12.53
C LYS A 97 -11.10 8.61 12.00
N TYR A 98 -12.25 8.22 11.49
CA TYR A 98 -13.23 9.14 10.91
C TYR A 98 -13.70 10.18 11.93
N LYS A 99 -13.83 9.82 13.21
CA LYS A 99 -14.20 10.78 14.27
C LYS A 99 -13.16 11.88 14.49
N ASP A 100 -11.90 11.64 14.14
CA ASP A 100 -10.79 12.58 14.32
C ASP A 100 -10.63 13.53 13.10
N ARG A 101 -11.54 13.47 12.12
CA ARG A 101 -11.45 14.22 10.85
C ARG A 101 -11.46 15.75 10.98
N PHE A 102 -11.92 16.26 12.11
CA PHE A 102 -11.93 17.69 12.42
C PHE A 102 -10.69 18.15 13.20
N GLU A 103 -9.79 17.23 13.56
CA GLU A 103 -8.55 17.56 14.24
C GLU A 103 -7.45 17.95 13.26
N LYS A 104 -6.70 19.01 13.58
CA LYS A 104 -5.55 19.49 12.80
C LYS A 104 -5.88 19.82 11.34
N THR A 105 -7.04 20.43 11.08
CA THR A 105 -7.51 20.83 9.74
C THR A 105 -6.58 21.79 9.01
N GLU A 106 -5.74 22.52 9.75
CA GLU A 106 -4.69 23.39 9.18
C GLU A 106 -3.52 22.60 8.57
N GLU A 107 -3.36 21.33 8.94
CA GLU A 107 -2.24 20.47 8.53
C GLU A 107 -2.70 19.22 7.76
N ARG A 108 -3.97 18.82 7.94
CA ARG A 108 -4.58 17.63 7.36
C ARG A 108 -5.70 17.99 6.39
N GLN A 109 -5.64 17.44 5.19
CA GLN A 109 -6.65 17.60 4.15
C GLN A 109 -7.28 16.22 3.86
N MET A 110 -8.60 16.09 3.93
CA MET A 110 -9.26 14.82 3.63
C MET A 110 -9.04 14.43 2.16
N LEU A 111 -8.57 13.20 1.92
CA LEU A 111 -8.51 12.64 0.57
C LEU A 111 -9.94 12.38 0.09
N LYS A 112 -10.34 13.01 -1.02
CA LYS A 112 -11.65 12.80 -1.63
C LYS A 112 -11.63 13.08 -3.13
N CYS A 113 -12.58 12.49 -3.83
CA CYS A 113 -12.96 12.85 -5.19
C CYS A 113 -14.43 13.25 -5.16
N GLY A 114 -14.75 14.50 -5.48
CA GLY A 114 -16.09 15.03 -5.24
C GLY A 114 -16.49 14.88 -3.77
N ASP A 115 -17.63 14.23 -3.52
CA ASP A 115 -18.11 13.89 -2.17
C ASP A 115 -17.71 12.48 -1.73
N SER A 116 -17.06 11.68 -2.59
CA SER A 116 -16.64 10.34 -2.22
C SER A 116 -15.29 10.36 -1.51
N LEU A 117 -15.19 9.70 -0.35
CA LEU A 117 -13.94 9.44 0.35
C LEU A 117 -13.73 7.94 0.57
N PRO A 118 -12.48 7.42 0.55
CA PRO A 118 -12.20 6.05 0.94
C PRO A 118 -12.37 5.89 2.46
N ILE A 119 -13.08 4.83 2.88
CA ILE A 119 -13.30 4.49 4.29
C ILE A 119 -13.05 3.00 4.54
N LEU A 120 -12.27 2.70 5.58
CA LEU A 120 -11.85 1.36 5.95
C LEU A 120 -12.53 0.91 7.24
N TRP A 121 -13.34 -0.13 7.14
CA TRP A 121 -13.86 -0.84 8.29
C TRP A 121 -12.85 -1.89 8.75
N LYS A 122 -11.83 -1.43 9.48
CA LYS A 122 -10.66 -2.25 9.86
C LYS A 122 -11.01 -3.44 10.76
N ASN A 123 -11.91 -3.23 11.72
CA ASN A 123 -12.26 -4.23 12.75
C ASN A 123 -13.56 -4.99 12.40
N ARG A 124 -13.89 -5.12 11.11
CA ARG A 124 -15.02 -5.92 10.66
C ARG A 124 -14.76 -7.40 10.99
N LYS A 125 -15.78 -8.10 11.48
CA LYS A 125 -15.66 -9.47 12.03
C LYS A 125 -15.17 -10.47 10.99
N GLU A 126 -15.62 -10.35 9.75
CA GLU A 126 -15.29 -11.25 8.65
C GLU A 126 -13.99 -10.83 7.92
N GLY A 127 -13.27 -9.85 8.46
CA GLY A 127 -12.08 -9.27 7.86
C GLY A 127 -12.31 -7.83 7.40
N ALA A 128 -11.24 -7.05 7.47
CA ALA A 128 -11.28 -5.63 7.12
C ALA A 128 -11.79 -5.40 5.70
N LEU A 129 -12.52 -4.31 5.50
CA LEU A 129 -13.12 -4.01 4.20
C LEU A 129 -13.01 -2.51 3.90
N LEU A 130 -12.42 -2.18 2.75
CA LEU A 130 -12.40 -0.82 2.21
C LEU A 130 -13.62 -0.60 1.31
N GLY A 131 -14.30 0.53 1.52
CA GLY A 131 -15.43 1.00 0.74
C GLY A 131 -15.36 2.51 0.49
N CYS A 132 -16.51 3.12 0.23
CA CYS A 132 -16.63 4.56 0.05
C CYS A 132 -17.59 5.17 1.06
N LEU A 133 -17.28 6.36 1.53
CA LEU A 133 -18.19 7.23 2.25
C LEU A 133 -18.64 8.35 1.31
N ASP A 134 -19.92 8.70 1.34
CA ASP A 134 -20.44 9.92 0.75
C ASP A 134 -20.43 11.01 1.82
N ASN A 135 -19.58 12.02 1.66
CA ASN A 135 -19.39 13.12 2.60
C ASN A 135 -20.63 14.03 2.71
N SER A 136 -21.53 14.02 1.72
CA SER A 136 -22.74 14.84 1.73
C SER A 136 -23.87 14.21 2.55
N THR A 137 -23.96 12.87 2.52
CA THR A 137 -24.99 12.11 3.22
C THR A 137 -24.46 11.42 4.48
N GLU A 138 -23.15 11.40 4.69
CA GLU A 138 -22.45 10.60 5.70
C GLU A 138 -22.81 9.10 5.66
N LEU A 139 -23.12 8.58 4.47
CA LEU A 139 -23.44 7.17 4.25
C LEU A 139 -22.23 6.42 3.68
N ALA A 140 -21.73 5.43 4.42
CA ALA A 140 -20.68 4.53 3.97
C ALA A 140 -21.27 3.31 3.27
N HIS A 141 -20.62 2.87 2.19
CA HIS A 141 -20.98 1.69 1.40
C HIS A 141 -19.79 0.76 1.26
N PHE A 142 -20.01 -0.53 1.50
CA PHE A 142 -19.02 -1.59 1.41
C PHE A 142 -19.55 -2.72 0.53
N SER A 143 -18.85 -3.03 -0.55
CA SER A 143 -19.21 -4.13 -1.44
C SER A 143 -18.56 -5.44 -1.01
N HIS A 144 -19.31 -6.52 -0.92
CA HIS A 144 -18.78 -7.88 -0.71
C HIS A 144 -19.86 -8.91 -1.06
N ASP A 145 -19.47 -10.13 -1.44
CA ASP A 145 -20.37 -11.26 -1.65
C ASP A 145 -21.59 -10.96 -2.55
N GLY A 146 -21.40 -10.12 -3.59
CA GLY A 146 -22.45 -9.71 -4.51
C GLY A 146 -23.36 -8.57 -4.01
N VAL A 147 -23.20 -8.12 -2.76
CA VAL A 147 -24.06 -7.11 -2.11
C VAL A 147 -23.31 -5.84 -1.76
N THR A 148 -24.07 -4.79 -1.43
CA THR A 148 -23.55 -3.57 -0.79
C THR A 148 -24.15 -3.44 0.61
N GLU A 149 -23.29 -3.51 1.63
CA GLU A 149 -23.60 -3.17 3.01
C GLU A 149 -23.45 -1.66 3.21
N SER A 150 -24.37 -1.02 3.94
CA SER A 150 -24.35 0.43 4.16
C SER A 150 -24.45 0.77 5.64
N LEU A 151 -23.62 1.72 6.10
CA LEU A 151 -23.52 2.14 7.49
C LEU A 151 -23.50 3.67 7.59
N GLN A 152 -24.04 4.22 8.68
CA GLN A 152 -24.13 5.66 8.92
C GLN A 152 -24.00 5.94 10.43
N GLY A 153 -23.73 7.21 10.77
CA GLY A 153 -23.74 7.70 12.15
C GLY A 153 -22.55 7.21 12.96
N GLU A 154 -22.78 6.94 14.25
CA GLU A 154 -21.71 6.63 15.23
C GLU A 154 -20.85 5.41 14.83
N SER A 155 -21.43 4.46 14.10
CA SER A 155 -20.73 3.27 13.59
C SER A 155 -19.51 3.60 12.74
N LEU A 156 -19.50 4.78 12.08
CA LEU A 156 -18.39 5.22 11.24
C LEU A 156 -17.20 5.75 12.06
N GLY A 157 -17.41 6.17 13.30
CA GLY A 157 -16.43 6.95 14.07
C GLY A 157 -15.06 6.27 14.24
N ASP A 158 -15.04 4.96 14.45
CA ASP A 158 -13.81 4.16 14.60
C ASP A 158 -13.31 3.51 13.29
N MET A 159 -14.00 3.76 12.16
CA MET A 159 -13.48 3.42 10.84
C MET A 159 -12.39 4.40 10.43
N TRP A 160 -11.56 4.03 9.47
CA TRP A 160 -10.37 4.79 9.09
C TRP A 160 -10.55 5.45 7.73
N ILE A 161 -10.19 6.73 7.63
CA ILE A 161 -10.11 7.46 6.36
C ILE A 161 -8.67 7.86 6.08
N ILE A 162 -8.41 8.29 4.85
CA ILE A 162 -7.12 8.84 4.45
C ILE A 162 -7.17 10.37 4.51
N VAL A 163 -6.14 10.96 5.10
CA VAL A 163 -5.85 12.39 4.99
C VAL A 163 -4.46 12.60 4.38
N ARG A 164 -4.30 13.69 3.64
CA ARG A 164 -3.01 14.24 3.23
C ARG A 164 -2.48 15.05 4.42
N ASN A 165 -1.43 14.57 5.05
CA ASN A 165 -0.71 15.33 6.08
C ASN A 165 0.36 16.19 5.40
N THR A 166 0.21 17.50 5.48
CA THR A 166 1.03 18.49 4.78
C THR A 166 2.21 19.00 5.61
N LYS A 167 2.39 18.48 6.83
CA LYS A 167 3.43 18.94 7.75
C LYS A 167 4.39 17.82 8.11
N GLY A 168 5.69 18.08 7.90
CA GLY A 168 6.76 17.13 8.18
C GLY A 168 6.64 15.86 7.36
N GLY A 169 7.26 14.79 7.83
CA GLY A 169 7.23 13.47 7.21
C GLY A 169 6.49 12.43 8.04
N PRO A 170 6.27 11.23 7.47
CA PRO A 170 5.71 10.12 8.22
C PRO A 170 6.62 9.73 9.40
N PRO A 171 6.09 9.12 10.48
CA PRO A 171 6.85 8.83 11.70
C PRO A 171 8.12 7.99 11.50
N THR A 172 8.20 7.22 10.43
CA THR A 172 9.33 6.32 10.09
C THR A 172 10.25 6.90 9.01
N CYS A 173 10.07 8.16 8.61
CA CYS A 173 10.88 8.75 7.56
C CYS A 173 12.35 8.93 7.99
N MET A 174 13.28 8.44 7.17
CA MET A 174 14.73 8.57 7.40
C MET A 174 15.40 9.60 6.46
N CYS A 175 14.64 10.49 5.83
CA CYS A 175 15.23 11.54 5.00
C CYS A 175 16.04 12.52 5.86
N THR A 176 16.98 13.24 5.25
CA THR A 176 17.84 14.22 5.94
C THR A 176 17.06 15.36 6.61
N VAL A 177 15.83 15.64 6.15
CA VAL A 177 14.96 16.67 6.75
C VAL A 177 14.33 16.15 8.05
N CYS A 178 13.89 14.89 8.10
CA CYS A 178 13.28 14.28 9.29
C CYS A 178 14.33 13.75 10.27
N CYS A 179 15.49 13.31 9.77
CA CYS A 179 16.62 12.83 10.54
C CYS A 179 17.86 13.69 10.22
N PRO A 180 17.92 14.93 10.71
CA PRO A 180 19.10 15.77 10.52
C PRO A 180 20.32 15.09 11.17
N PRO A 181 21.51 15.19 10.55
CA PRO A 181 22.71 14.67 11.16
C PRO A 181 22.92 15.30 12.55
N PRO A 182 23.45 14.55 13.52
CA PRO A 182 23.71 15.10 14.85
C PRO A 182 24.64 16.32 14.71
N PRO A 183 24.37 17.41 15.46
CA PRO A 183 25.27 18.55 15.45
C PRO A 183 26.68 18.11 15.88
N PRO A 184 27.74 18.76 15.35
CA PRO A 184 29.10 18.51 15.81
C PRO A 184 29.16 18.69 17.34
N VAL A 185 29.74 17.70 18.02
CA VAL A 185 29.77 17.62 19.50
C VAL A 185 30.39 18.92 20.07
N PRO A 186 29.62 19.75 20.80
CA PRO A 186 30.20 20.86 21.56
C PRO A 186 31.09 20.31 22.69
N PRO A 187 32.08 21.08 23.19
CA PRO A 187 32.83 20.69 24.39
C PRO A 187 31.87 20.33 25.54
N PRO A 188 32.26 19.39 26.43
CA PRO A 188 31.34 18.66 27.29
C PRO A 188 30.49 19.58 28.17
N GLU A 189 29.18 19.58 27.91
CA GLU A 189 28.14 20.21 28.74
C GLU A 189 27.56 19.21 29.75
N PRO A 190 26.95 19.68 30.86
CA PRO A 190 26.37 18.84 31.91
C PRO A 190 25.34 17.84 31.36
N PRO A 191 25.14 16.70 32.06
CA PRO A 191 24.41 15.55 31.53
C PRO A 191 22.99 15.91 31.09
N PRO A 192 22.56 15.47 29.90
CA PRO A 192 21.24 15.79 29.37
C PRO A 192 20.12 15.18 30.25
N PRO A 193 18.92 15.80 30.26
CA PRO A 193 17.75 15.21 30.91
C PRO A 193 17.42 13.84 30.30
N PRO A 194 16.73 12.96 31.07
CA PRO A 194 16.47 11.58 30.66
C PRO A 194 15.82 11.53 29.26
N PRO A 195 16.29 10.62 28.38
CA PRO A 195 15.77 10.53 27.02
C PRO A 195 14.27 10.25 27.07
N GLY A 196 13.52 10.99 26.25
CA GLY A 196 12.09 10.80 26.08
C GLY A 196 11.74 9.37 25.64
N PRO A 197 10.46 8.98 25.72
CA PRO A 197 10.03 7.64 25.34
C PRO A 197 10.52 7.31 23.93
N PRO A 198 11.05 6.10 23.71
CA PRO A 198 11.59 5.72 22.41
C PRO A 198 10.50 5.78 21.33
N PRO A 199 10.86 6.05 20.07
CA PRO A 199 9.92 6.04 18.97
C PRO A 199 9.11 4.73 18.95
N PRO A 200 7.81 4.79 18.58
CA PRO A 200 7.00 3.59 18.41
C PRO A 200 7.71 2.59 17.49
N ARG A 201 7.88 1.36 17.94
CA ARG A 201 8.47 0.30 17.11
C ARG A 201 7.43 -0.18 16.10
N VAL A 202 7.82 -0.31 14.85
CA VAL A 202 7.01 -0.98 13.82
C VAL A 202 7.00 -2.47 14.17
N MET A 203 5.81 -3.00 14.47
CA MET A 203 5.60 -4.42 14.80
C MET A 203 4.90 -5.16 13.65
N ILE A 204 4.95 -4.60 12.44
CA ILE A 204 4.31 -5.13 11.24
C ILE A 204 5.38 -5.32 10.18
N ASP A 205 5.31 -6.41 9.43
CA ASP A 205 6.19 -6.62 8.28
C ASP A 205 5.99 -5.53 7.23
N GLU A 206 7.09 -4.95 6.74
CA GLU A 206 7.05 -4.01 5.64
C GLU A 206 7.06 -4.78 4.31
N TRP A 207 6.25 -4.34 3.37
CA TRP A 207 6.04 -5.04 2.12
C TRP A 207 6.08 -4.02 0.98
N MET A 208 7.19 -3.99 0.25
CA MET A 208 7.30 -3.22 -0.98
C MET A 208 6.45 -3.83 -2.11
N ASP A 209 6.06 -3.06 -3.11
CA ASP A 209 5.38 -3.59 -4.30
C ASP A 209 6.31 -3.45 -5.50
N LEU A 210 6.74 -4.58 -6.06
CA LEU A 210 7.57 -4.63 -7.27
C LEU A 210 6.89 -5.46 -8.34
N ARG A 211 7.20 -5.25 -9.61
CA ARG A 211 6.82 -6.14 -10.72
C ARG A 211 8.03 -6.94 -11.18
N ALA A 212 7.81 -8.18 -11.64
CA ALA A 212 8.84 -8.91 -12.36
C ALA A 212 9.32 -8.10 -13.58
N GLY A 213 10.63 -7.92 -13.70
CA GLY A 213 11.28 -7.09 -14.72
C GLY A 213 11.50 -5.63 -14.36
N ASP A 214 10.95 -5.13 -13.23
CA ASP A 214 11.31 -3.81 -12.70
C ASP A 214 12.80 -3.74 -12.34
N PRO A 215 13.41 -2.54 -12.29
CA PRO A 215 14.76 -2.36 -11.78
C PRO A 215 14.92 -2.95 -10.38
N TRP A 216 16.09 -3.54 -10.11
CA TRP A 216 16.39 -4.06 -8.78
C TRP A 216 16.41 -2.91 -7.75
N PRO A 217 15.72 -3.04 -6.62
CA PRO A 217 15.58 -1.94 -5.67
C PRO A 217 16.88 -1.70 -4.88
N ASP A 218 17.13 -0.43 -4.56
CA ASP A 218 18.27 0.00 -3.73
C ASP A 218 17.94 0.03 -2.22
N THR A 219 16.97 -0.78 -1.78
CA THR A 219 16.59 -0.92 -0.37
C THR A 219 17.11 -2.22 0.24
N HIS A 220 17.17 -2.28 1.57
CA HIS A 220 17.55 -3.50 2.26
C HIS A 220 16.47 -4.57 2.11
N LEU A 221 16.81 -5.66 1.41
CA LEU A 221 15.94 -6.82 1.22
C LEU A 221 16.33 -7.98 2.15
N MET A 222 15.35 -8.74 2.62
CA MET A 222 15.54 -9.92 3.47
C MET A 222 16.04 -11.08 2.63
N LYS A 223 17.35 -11.30 2.71
CA LYS A 223 18.02 -12.43 2.08
C LYS A 223 17.64 -13.72 2.81
N ALA A 224 17.38 -14.78 2.06
CA ALA A 224 17.10 -16.11 2.60
C ALA A 224 18.22 -16.51 3.57
N ILE A 225 17.84 -16.86 4.81
CA ILE A 225 18.74 -17.20 5.93
C ILE A 225 19.90 -16.21 6.17
N GLY A 226 19.77 -14.96 5.70
CA GLY A 226 20.78 -13.91 5.86
C GLY A 226 22.09 -14.13 5.10
N LYS A 227 22.18 -15.09 4.16
CA LYS A 227 23.42 -15.40 3.44
C LYS A 227 23.18 -15.88 2.01
N THR A 228 24.28 -15.97 1.25
CA THR A 228 24.31 -16.67 -0.05
C THR A 228 24.09 -18.17 0.18
N LEU A 229 23.16 -18.76 -0.57
CA LEU A 229 22.77 -20.15 -0.43
C LEU A 229 23.69 -21.10 -1.21
N ASP A 230 23.86 -22.30 -0.69
CA ASP A 230 24.29 -23.45 -1.50
C ASP A 230 23.04 -24.02 -2.18
N THR A 231 22.76 -23.55 -3.40
CA THR A 231 21.50 -23.81 -4.10
C THR A 231 21.70 -24.77 -5.28
N ILE A 232 20.60 -25.25 -5.86
CA ILE A 232 20.63 -26.19 -6.99
C ILE A 232 21.19 -25.54 -8.27
N PRO A 233 21.75 -26.32 -9.21
CA PRO A 233 22.26 -25.79 -10.46
C PRO A 233 21.21 -24.99 -11.24
N GLY A 234 21.62 -23.82 -11.72
CA GLY A 234 20.76 -22.93 -12.52
C GLY A 234 19.92 -21.95 -11.72
N GLU A 235 19.91 -22.04 -10.38
CA GLU A 235 19.25 -21.07 -9.51
C GLU A 235 20.26 -20.04 -8.98
N ASN A 236 19.80 -18.80 -8.81
CA ASN A 236 20.64 -17.76 -8.19
C ASN A 236 20.80 -18.07 -6.69
N PRO A 237 22.02 -18.10 -6.14
CA PRO A 237 22.23 -18.38 -4.72
C PRO A 237 21.81 -17.22 -3.79
N ASP A 238 21.64 -16.01 -4.33
CA ASP A 238 21.17 -14.84 -3.60
C ASP A 238 19.66 -14.66 -3.79
N GLN A 239 18.92 -15.31 -2.89
CA GLN A 239 17.45 -15.36 -2.93
C GLN A 239 16.85 -14.50 -1.83
N TYR A 240 15.73 -13.84 -2.13
CA TYR A 240 15.02 -12.96 -1.20
C TYR A 240 13.53 -13.33 -1.12
N VAL A 241 12.91 -13.05 0.03
CA VAL A 241 11.51 -13.42 0.31
C VAL A 241 10.55 -12.64 -0.59
N ALA A 242 9.59 -13.36 -1.15
CA ALA A 242 8.51 -12.83 -1.99
C ALA A 242 7.15 -13.40 -1.56
N LEU A 243 6.09 -12.60 -1.69
CA LEU A 243 4.70 -13.04 -1.52
C LEU A 243 3.88 -12.72 -2.77
N TRP A 244 3.11 -13.70 -3.24
CA TRP A 244 2.17 -13.60 -4.36
C TRP A 244 0.77 -14.10 -3.95
N TYR A 245 -0.20 -13.92 -4.82
CA TYR A 245 -1.55 -14.45 -4.63
C TYR A 245 -1.99 -15.22 -5.87
N GLN A 246 -2.61 -16.37 -5.69
CA GLN A 246 -3.23 -17.12 -6.77
C GLN A 246 -4.54 -17.70 -6.27
N GLN A 247 -5.65 -17.38 -6.95
CA GLN A 247 -7.00 -17.77 -6.55
C GLN A 247 -7.33 -17.34 -5.11
N GLY A 248 -6.89 -16.14 -4.73
CA GLY A 248 -7.09 -15.60 -3.37
C GLY A 248 -6.12 -16.13 -2.31
N GLU A 249 -5.36 -17.19 -2.59
CA GLU A 249 -4.44 -17.81 -1.63
C GLU A 249 -3.05 -17.16 -1.66
N PRO A 250 -2.44 -16.86 -0.50
CA PRO A 250 -1.07 -16.35 -0.43
C PRO A 250 -0.05 -17.44 -0.77
N ILE A 251 0.91 -17.13 -1.64
CA ILE A 251 2.00 -18.03 -2.03
C ILE A 251 3.34 -17.35 -1.79
N MET A 252 4.15 -17.93 -0.90
CA MET A 252 5.53 -17.49 -0.70
C MET A 252 6.42 -18.02 -1.83
N GLY A 253 7.40 -17.22 -2.22
CA GLY A 253 8.37 -17.58 -3.25
C GLY A 253 9.70 -16.88 -3.03
N ARG A 254 10.51 -16.84 -4.10
CA ARG A 254 11.81 -16.19 -4.10
C ARG A 254 11.96 -15.20 -5.24
N VAL A 255 12.79 -14.18 -5.01
CA VAL A 255 13.38 -13.35 -6.06
C VAL A 255 14.87 -13.29 -5.99
N TRP A 256 15.46 -12.87 -7.11
CA TRP A 256 16.87 -12.61 -7.23
C TRP A 256 17.11 -11.50 -8.24
N ASN A 257 18.28 -10.88 -8.15
CA ASN A 257 18.76 -9.91 -9.10
C ASN A 257 19.26 -10.63 -10.35
N ASP A 258 18.61 -10.37 -11.49
CA ASP A 258 19.03 -10.83 -12.79
C ASP A 258 19.42 -9.63 -13.65
N ASN A 259 20.72 -9.32 -13.67
CA ASN A 259 21.29 -8.23 -14.46
C ASN A 259 20.64 -6.85 -14.18
N GLY A 260 20.43 -6.53 -12.90
CA GLY A 260 19.82 -5.27 -12.46
C GLY A 260 18.30 -5.25 -12.51
N LYS A 261 17.65 -6.39 -12.76
CA LYS A 261 16.19 -6.52 -12.80
C LYS A 261 15.67 -7.57 -11.83
N VAL A 262 14.43 -7.40 -11.40
CA VAL A 262 13.73 -8.34 -10.52
C VAL A 262 13.31 -9.58 -11.32
N SER A 263 13.88 -10.73 -10.98
CA SER A 263 13.44 -12.04 -11.45
C SER A 263 12.87 -12.86 -10.29
N SER A 264 11.91 -13.73 -10.58
CA SER A 264 11.10 -14.39 -9.55
C SER A 264 10.71 -15.82 -9.89
N HIS A 265 10.54 -16.63 -8.84
CA HIS A 265 9.98 -17.97 -8.91
C HIS A 265 8.99 -18.17 -7.77
N ILE A 266 7.75 -18.51 -8.12
CA ILE A 266 6.66 -18.76 -7.17
C ILE A 266 5.98 -20.08 -7.56
N SER A 267 5.72 -20.96 -6.59
CA SER A 267 5.19 -22.30 -6.86
C SER A 267 4.33 -22.80 -5.70
N ASN A 268 3.11 -23.24 -6.02
CA ASN A 268 2.29 -24.09 -5.13
C ASN A 268 2.31 -25.58 -5.51
N THR A 269 2.90 -25.97 -6.63
CA THR A 269 3.08 -27.38 -7.11
C THR A 269 3.61 -27.47 -8.55
N ARG A 270 3.65 -26.35 -9.31
CA ARG A 270 4.30 -26.26 -10.63
C ARG A 270 5.25 -25.05 -10.66
N PRO A 271 6.48 -25.21 -11.17
CA PRO A 271 7.45 -24.12 -11.22
C PRO A 271 7.02 -23.06 -12.24
N PHE A 272 6.68 -21.86 -11.77
CA PHE A 272 6.62 -20.68 -12.63
C PHE A 272 8.01 -20.05 -12.67
N THR A 273 8.68 -20.15 -13.83
CA THR A 273 9.97 -19.50 -14.10
C THR A 273 9.78 -18.49 -15.24
N ALA A 274 9.96 -17.20 -14.94
CA ALA A 274 9.72 -16.12 -15.91
C ALA A 274 10.87 -15.92 -16.94
N SER A 275 11.87 -16.82 -16.98
CA SER A 275 13.11 -16.62 -17.77
C SER A 275 13.15 -17.30 -19.14
N ARG A 276 12.09 -17.97 -19.61
CA ARG A 276 12.07 -18.53 -20.98
C ARG A 276 10.81 -18.15 -21.74
N ARG A 277 11.01 -17.71 -22.99
CA ARG A 277 10.04 -17.38 -24.04
C ARG A 277 8.85 -18.38 -24.07
N GLN A 278 7.83 -18.11 -23.27
CA GLN A 278 6.49 -18.64 -23.45
C GLN A 278 5.53 -17.64 -22.81
N VAL A 279 4.40 -17.42 -23.49
CA VAL A 279 3.41 -16.36 -23.25
C VAL A 279 3.21 -16.09 -21.74
N VAL A 280 3.63 -14.89 -21.33
CA VAL A 280 3.80 -14.44 -19.94
C VAL A 280 2.43 -14.08 -19.33
N PRO A 281 2.01 -14.63 -18.17
CA PRO A 281 0.96 -14.01 -17.36
C PRO A 281 1.54 -12.80 -16.60
N PRO A 282 0.71 -11.84 -16.16
CA PRO A 282 1.16 -10.48 -15.89
C PRO A 282 2.10 -10.39 -14.66
N PRO A 283 2.87 -9.29 -14.56
CA PRO A 283 3.95 -9.05 -13.62
C PRO A 283 3.57 -9.32 -12.17
N ILE A 284 4.52 -9.98 -11.52
CA ILE A 284 4.43 -10.48 -10.17
C ILE A 284 4.59 -9.31 -9.21
N LEU A 285 3.55 -9.00 -8.43
CA LEU A 285 3.63 -8.08 -7.31
C LEU A 285 4.45 -8.74 -6.20
N LEU A 286 5.68 -8.32 -6.03
CA LEU A 286 6.61 -8.91 -5.11
C LEU A 286 6.73 -8.09 -3.84
N LYS A 287 6.41 -8.71 -2.71
CA LYS A 287 6.58 -8.09 -1.41
C LYS A 287 7.84 -8.56 -0.70
N THR A 288 8.63 -7.62 -0.15
CA THR A 288 9.81 -7.96 0.67
C THR A 288 9.94 -7.04 1.91
N VAL A 289 10.16 -7.70 3.09
CA VAL A 289 10.84 -7.33 4.36
C VAL A 289 10.08 -6.95 5.66
N SER A 290 10.07 -7.91 6.59
CA SER A 290 10.01 -7.72 8.05
C SER A 290 11.27 -7.09 8.65
N VAL A 291 11.12 -6.00 9.42
CA VAL A 291 12.20 -5.51 10.30
C VAL A 291 12.06 -6.17 11.67
N VAL A 292 12.85 -7.22 11.93
CA VAL A 292 13.06 -7.70 13.31
C VAL A 292 14.28 -6.97 13.87
N ARG A 293 14.08 -5.89 14.63
CA ARG A 293 15.08 -5.46 15.62
C ARG A 293 14.90 -6.30 16.88
N GLY A 294 15.50 -7.48 16.87
CA GLY A 294 15.84 -8.18 18.10
C GLY A 294 16.84 -7.33 18.88
N GLY A 295 16.49 -6.97 20.10
CA GLY A 295 17.43 -6.47 21.10
C GLY A 295 17.32 -7.42 22.30
N ASN A 296 18.47 -7.92 22.74
CA ASN A 296 18.69 -8.81 23.88
C ASN A 296 17.86 -8.44 25.12
#